data_AF-A0A975IZB9-F1
#
_entry.id   AF-A0A975IZB9-F1
#
_cell.length_a   1.000
_cell.length_b   1.000
_cell.length_c   1.000
_cell.angle_alpha   90.00
_cell.angle_beta   90.00
_cell.angle_gamma   90.00
#
_symmetry.space_group_name_H-M   'P 1'
#
loop_
_entity.id
_entity.type
_entity.pdbx_description
1 polymer ?
#
loop_
_entity_poly.entity_id
_entity_poly.type
_entity_poly.pdbx_seq_one_letter_code
_entity_poly.pdbx_strand_id
1 'polypeptide(L)' 'MLKIHINAGTSPCPMCREAISRQASICPHCRSDLRNREDWKVEPVQQGGCAAMLVVGAIGLSGLAGVGLSLLR' A
#
# COMPACT_ATOMS: atom_id res chain seq x y z
N MET A 1 -22.03 -16.57 9.34
CA MET A 1 -20.61 -16.16 9.16
C MET A 1 -20.56 -14.64 9.14
N LEU A 2 -19.75 -14.02 9.99
CA LEU A 2 -19.81 -12.61 10.43
C LEU A 2 -19.83 -11.59 9.27
N LYS A 3 -20.82 -10.67 9.28
CA LYS A 3 -20.82 -9.44 8.47
C LYS A 3 -19.80 -8.47 9.08
N ILE A 4 -18.73 -8.16 8.36
CA ILE A 4 -17.75 -7.15 8.79
C ILE A 4 -18.24 -5.80 8.28
N HIS A 5 -18.80 -4.98 9.17
CA HIS A 5 -19.15 -3.60 8.89
C HIS A 5 -17.88 -2.75 9.03
N ILE A 6 -17.23 -2.41 7.92
CA ILE A 6 -16.04 -1.55 7.92
C ILE A 6 -16.54 -0.10 8.05
N ASN A 7 -16.54 0.45 9.26
CA ASN A 7 -16.69 1.89 9.46
C ASN A 7 -15.40 2.55 8.97
N ALA A 8 -15.46 3.29 7.87
CA ALA A 8 -14.31 3.83 7.14
C ALA A 8 -13.47 4.89 7.91
N GLY A 9 -13.71 5.09 9.21
CA GLY A 9 -12.97 6.03 10.06
C GLY A 9 -12.62 5.52 11.46
N THR A 10 -13.06 4.31 11.85
CA THR A 10 -12.79 3.76 13.18
C THR A 10 -12.16 2.37 13.10
N SER A 11 -11.24 2.09 14.02
CA SER A 11 -10.60 0.79 14.20
C SER A 11 -10.69 0.35 15.66
N PRO A 12 -10.78 -0.97 15.92
CA PRO A 12 -10.81 -1.48 17.29
C PRO A 12 -9.48 -1.19 17.99
N CYS A 13 -9.55 -0.68 19.20
CA CYS A 13 -8.37 -0.46 20.03
C CYS A 13 -7.69 -1.81 20.33
N PRO A 14 -6.36 -1.93 20.17
CA PRO A 14 -5.64 -3.18 20.46
C PRO A 14 -5.64 -3.56 21.95
N MET A 15 -6.00 -2.64 22.85
CA MET A 15 -5.98 -2.87 24.31
C MET A 15 -7.36 -3.26 24.85
N CYS A 16 -8.42 -2.52 24.47
CA CYS A 16 -9.77 -2.76 24.98
C CYS A 16 -10.77 -3.24 23.91
N ARG A 17 -10.35 -3.34 22.64
CA ARG A 17 -11.16 -3.74 21.47
C ARG A 17 -12.34 -2.82 21.14
N GLU A 18 -12.47 -1.69 21.84
CA GLU A 18 -13.49 -0.70 21.58
C GLU A 18 -13.23 0.05 20.27
N ALA A 19 -14.28 0.41 19.54
CA ALA A 19 -14.16 1.12 18.28
C ALA A 19 -13.76 2.59 18.50
N ILE A 20 -12.58 2.99 18.03
CA ILE A 20 -12.06 4.35 18.19
C ILE A 20 -11.56 4.91 16.85
N SER A 21 -11.40 6.24 16.75
CA SER A 21 -10.91 6.87 15.52
C SER A 21 -9.48 6.41 15.19
N ARG A 22 -9.20 6.07 13.93
CA ARG A 22 -7.83 5.74 13.46
C ARG A 22 -6.80 6.86 13.66
N GLN A 23 -7.27 8.09 13.85
CA GLN A 23 -6.42 9.26 14.11
C GLN A 23 -6.18 9.49 15.62
N ALA A 24 -6.86 8.74 16.49
CA ALA A 24 -6.73 8.90 17.93
C ALA A 24 -5.33 8.44 18.37
N SER A 25 -4.57 9.32 19.02
CA SER A 25 -3.30 8.95 19.66
C SER A 25 -3.50 8.29 21.02
N ILE A 26 -4.65 8.51 21.66
CA ILE A 26 -5.01 7.98 22.98
C ILE A 26 -6.42 7.41 22.90
N CYS A 27 -6.62 6.19 23.41
CA CYS A 27 -7.96 5.59 23.47
C CYS A 27 -8.84 6.29 24.53
N PRO A 28 -10.03 6.81 24.20
CA PRO A 28 -10.91 7.44 25.19
C PRO A 28 -11.50 6.48 26.22
N HIS A 29 -11.51 5.16 25.94
CA HIS A 29 -12.11 4.15 26.81
C HIS A 29 -11.12 3.56 27.81
N CYS A 30 -9.92 3.19 27.36
CA CYS A 30 -8.89 2.58 28.22
C CYS A 30 -7.68 3.49 28.49
N ARG A 31 -7.63 4.68 27.90
CA ARG A 31 -6.55 5.67 28.04
C ARG A 31 -5.16 5.16 27.65
N SER A 32 -5.08 4.06 26.91
CA SER A 32 -3.82 3.56 26.39
C SER A 32 -3.28 4.51 25.31
N ASP A 33 -1.98 4.75 25.34
CA ASP A 33 -1.26 5.49 24.31
C ASP A 33 -1.04 4.59 23.09
N LEU A 34 -1.41 5.10 21.92
CA LEU A 34 -1.35 4.39 20.64
C LEU A 34 -0.34 5.05 19.68
N ARG A 35 0.34 6.10 20.12
CA ARG A 35 1.16 6.97 19.27
C ARG A 35 2.41 6.27 18.74
N ASN A 36 2.93 5.33 19.52
CA ASN A 36 4.14 4.56 19.20
C ASN A 36 3.85 3.09 18.85
N ARG A 37 2.60 2.76 18.50
CA ARG A 37 2.23 1.38 18.15
C ARG A 37 2.31 1.16 16.64
N GLU A 38 3.10 0.17 16.24
CA GLU A 38 3.22 -0.25 14.84
C GLU A 38 1.88 -0.75 14.30
N ASP A 39 1.11 -1.45 15.13
CA ASP A 39 -0.24 -1.94 14.82
C ASP A 39 -1.30 -0.83 14.66
N TRP A 40 -0.99 0.39 15.12
CA TRP A 40 -1.88 1.54 15.08
C TRP A 40 -1.49 2.58 14.03
N LYS A 41 -0.26 2.53 13.52
CA LYS A 41 0.29 3.57 12.65
C LYS A 41 -0.49 3.58 11.33
N VAL A 42 -1.25 4.66 11.11
CA VAL A 42 -1.85 4.95 9.81
C VAL A 42 -0.73 5.43 8.90
N GLU A 43 0.00 4.48 8.31
CA GLU A 43 0.95 4.81 7.26
C GLU A 43 0.15 5.42 6.09
N PRO A 44 0.46 6.65 5.65
CA PRO A 44 -0.09 7.14 4.41
C PRO A 44 0.39 6.19 3.31
N VAL A 45 -0.55 5.65 2.54
CA VAL A 45 -0.23 4.81 1.38
C VAL A 45 0.58 5.65 0.38
N GLN A 46 1.90 5.60 0.50
CA GLN A 46 2.85 6.26 -0.39
C GLN A 46 3.01 5.36 -1.62
N GLN A 47 1.96 5.24 -2.42
CA GLN A 47 2.04 4.66 -3.76
C GLN A 47 2.63 5.74 -4.68
N GLY A 48 3.94 5.94 -4.54
CA GLY A 48 4.71 6.89 -5.33
C GLY A 48 4.72 6.51 -6.80
N GLY A 49 4.19 7.41 -7.62
CA GLY A 49 4.88 7.95 -8.79
C GLY A 49 5.16 7.00 -9.95
N CYS A 50 4.50 7.28 -11.07
CA CYS A 50 4.80 6.78 -12.42
C CYS A 50 6.20 7.20 -12.96
N ALA A 51 7.11 7.68 -12.10
CA ALA A 51 8.47 8.07 -12.47
C ALA A 51 9.44 6.87 -12.49
N ALA A 52 9.00 5.70 -12.00
CA ALA A 52 9.71 4.46 -12.19
C ALA A 52 9.42 3.90 -13.59
N MET A 53 10.36 4.20 -14.49
CA MET A 53 10.82 3.27 -15.51
C MET A 53 10.17 3.34 -16.89
N LEU A 54 10.56 4.40 -17.60
CA LEU A 54 11.12 4.39 -18.96
C LEU A 54 12.05 3.18 -19.32
N VAL A 55 12.22 2.17 -18.45
CA VAL A 55 13.00 0.95 -18.70
C VAL A 55 12.21 -0.07 -19.52
N VAL A 56 10.86 0.02 -19.57
CA VAL A 56 10.06 -0.87 -20.44
C VAL A 56 10.16 -0.47 -21.92
N GLY A 57 10.62 0.74 -22.24
CA GLY A 57 10.69 1.26 -23.62
C GLY A 57 11.92 0.85 -24.44
N ALA A 58 13.02 0.41 -23.81
CA ALA A 58 14.25 0.07 -24.54
C ALA A 58 14.37 -1.42 -24.92
N ILE A 59 13.60 -2.31 -24.29
CA ILE A 59 13.67 -3.76 -24.54
C ILE A 59 12.67 -4.18 -25.65
N GLY A 60 11.72 -3.32 -26.01
CA GLY A 60 10.63 -3.64 -26.94
C GLY A 60 10.83 -3.26 -28.42
N LEU A 61 11.89 -2.55 -28.80
CA LEU A 61 12.11 -2.10 -30.20
C LEU A 61 13.43 -2.55 -30.83
N SER A 62 14.29 -3.26 -30.10
CA SER A 62 15.54 -3.83 -30.68
C SER A 62 15.37 -5.26 -31.25
N GLY A 63 14.18 -5.85 -31.13
CA GLY A 63 13.94 -7.27 -31.46
C GLY A 63 13.46 -7.59 -32.88
N LEU A 64 13.33 -6.61 -33.79
CA LEU A 64 12.81 -6.84 -35.15
C LEU A 64 13.73 -6.34 -36.28
N ALA A 65 14.97 -5.94 -35.97
CA ALA A 65 15.98 -5.58 -36.97
C ALA A 65 17.07 -6.65 -37.17
N GLY A 66 16.99 -7.81 -36.48
CA GLY A 66 18.10 -8.76 -36.37
C GLY A 66 17.95 -10.12 -37.06
N VAL A 67 16.86 -10.41 -37.79
CA VAL A 67 16.64 -11.76 -38.38
C VAL A 67 16.45 -11.75 -39.91
N GLY A 68 16.42 -10.57 -40.54
CA GLY A 68 16.20 -10.43 -41.99
C GLY A 68 17.46 -10.47 -42.87
N LEU A 69 18.67 -10.40 -42.29
CA LEU A 69 19.94 -10.32 -43.04
C LEU A 69 20.78 -11.61 -42.96
N SER A 70 20.17 -12.75 -42.65
CA SER A 70 20.86 -14.06 -42.64
C SER A 70 20.38 -15.04 -43.72
N LEU A 71 19.51 -14.61 -44.65
CA LEU A 71 19.01 -15.42 -45.77
C LEU A 71 19.60 -15.02 -47.14
N LEU A 72 20.69 -14.23 -47.18
CA LEU A 72 21.43 -13.90 -48.40
C LEU A 72 22.84 -14.52 -48.45
N ARG A 73 22.97 -15.76 -47.97
CA ARG A 73 24.09 -16.66 -48.24
C ARG A 73 23.57 -18.06 -48.50
#